data_AF-A0A9E2MSL1-F1
#
_entry.id   AF-A0A9E2MSL1-F1
#
_cell.length_a   1.000
_cell.length_b   1.000
_cell.length_c   1.000
_cell.angle_alpha   90.00
_cell.angle_beta   90.00
_cell.angle_gamma   90.00
#
_symmetry.space_group_name_H-M   'P 1'
#
loop_
_entity.id
_entity.type
_entity.pdbx_description
1 polymer ?
#
loop_
_entity_poly.entity_id
_entity_poly.type
_entity_poly.pdbx_seq_one_letter_code
_entity_poly.pdbx_strand_id
1 'polypeptide(L)'
;MKITLKTLAFFLAATIFLCVPASSFALDEEYVGREVTLKPFEDSGIIYAGVDKQSFQAATGNLMGKDKEKYLINRLSNAVFEIRPGTHAVVLDVDFWAQAAKVEIREGTFKGQTCWVLMEQALGY
;
A
#
# COMPACT_ATOMS: atom_id res chain seq x y z
N MET A 1 -8.32 -45.76 -18.12
CA MET A 1 -7.27 -44.73 -18.25
C MET A 1 -6.74 -44.44 -16.84
N LYS A 2 -5.50 -44.85 -16.50
CA LYS A 2 -4.94 -44.63 -15.14
C LYS A 2 -4.27 -43.27 -15.09
N ILE A 3 -4.87 -42.31 -14.39
CA ILE A 3 -4.25 -41.01 -14.12
C ILE A 3 -3.11 -41.24 -13.14
N THR A 4 -1.87 -40.90 -13.54
CA THR A 4 -0.70 -41.05 -12.68
C THR A 4 -0.55 -39.83 -11.77
N LEU A 5 0.07 -40.00 -10.60
CA LEU A 5 0.32 -38.92 -9.62
C LEU A 5 1.04 -37.70 -10.25
N LYS A 6 1.90 -37.94 -11.24
CA LYS A 6 2.60 -36.90 -12.01
C LYS A 6 1.66 -36.08 -12.89
N THR A 7 0.63 -36.72 -13.47
CA THR A 7 -0.40 -36.05 -14.26
C THR A 7 -1.25 -35.15 -13.36
N LEU A 8 -1.60 -35.61 -12.16
CA LEU A 8 -2.37 -34.84 -11.18
C LEU A 8 -1.61 -33.59 -10.69
N ALA A 9 -0.31 -33.72 -10.40
CA ALA A 9 0.54 -32.61 -9.98
C ALA A 9 0.69 -31.53 -11.07
N PHE A 10 0.73 -31.94 -12.34
CA PHE A 10 0.79 -31.01 -13.47
C PHE A 10 -0.50 -30.19 -13.62
N PHE A 11 -1.67 -30.83 -13.45
CA PHE A 11 -2.96 -30.12 -13.46
C PHE A 11 -3.11 -29.17 -12.27
N LEU A 12 -2.60 -29.54 -11.09
CA LEU A 12 -2.66 -28.69 -9.89
C LEU A 12 -1.73 -27.47 -9.99
N ALA A 13 -0.54 -27.62 -10.58
CA ALA A 13 0.35 -26.49 -10.81
C ALA A 13 -0.20 -25.52 -11.88
N ALA A 14 -0.85 -26.05 -12.92
CA ALA A 14 -1.49 -25.25 -13.97
C ALA A 14 -2.70 -24.44 -13.45
N THR A 15 -3.49 -24.98 -12.51
CA THR A 15 -4.61 -24.24 -11.91
C THR A 15 -4.14 -23.16 -10.94
N ILE A 16 -3.04 -23.36 -10.19
CA ILE A 16 -2.49 -22.32 -9.32
C ILE A 16 -1.92 -21.15 -10.14
N PHE A 17 -1.31 -21.42 -11.29
CA PHE A 17 -0.76 -20.37 -12.16
C PHE A 17 -1.85 -19.56 -12.89
N LEU A 18 -2.99 -20.18 -13.21
CA LEU A 18 -4.16 -19.52 -13.81
C LEU A 18 -5.06 -18.79 -12.80
N CYS A 19 -4.86 -19.03 -11.50
CA CYS A 19 -5.54 -18.30 -10.43
C CYS A 19 -4.76 -17.06 -9.95
N VAL A 20 -3.61 -16.73 -10.56
CA VAL A 20 -3.02 -15.41 -10.37
C VAL A 20 -3.97 -14.40 -11.03
N PRO A 21 -4.60 -13.50 -10.27
CA PRO A 21 -5.67 -12.68 -10.80
C PRO A 21 -5.11 -11.76 -11.88
N ALA A 22 -5.51 -11.96 -13.14
CA ALA A 22 -5.32 -10.99 -14.21
C ALA A 22 -5.94 -9.61 -13.85
N SER A 23 -6.86 -9.59 -12.88
CA SER A 23 -7.42 -8.36 -12.30
C SER A 23 -6.39 -7.50 -11.58
N SER A 24 -5.34 -8.05 -10.96
CA SER A 24 -4.33 -7.24 -10.27
C SER A 24 -3.52 -6.36 -11.23
N PHE A 25 -3.26 -6.82 -12.47
CA PHE A 25 -2.55 -6.03 -13.48
C PHE A 25 -3.45 -4.99 -14.15
N ALA A 26 -4.72 -5.33 -14.42
CA ALA A 26 -5.67 -4.37 -15.00
C ALA A 26 -6.00 -3.23 -14.03
N LEU A 27 -6.06 -3.53 -12.73
CA LEU A 27 -6.25 -2.53 -11.67
C LEU A 27 -4.99 -1.64 -11.52
N ASP A 28 -3.79 -2.18 -11.66
CA ASP A 28 -2.54 -1.41 -11.57
C ASP A 28 -2.48 -0.27 -12.61
N GLU A 29 -2.81 -0.55 -13.87
CA GLU A 29 -2.88 0.46 -14.94
C GLU A 29 -3.96 1.54 -14.71
N GLU A 30 -5.02 1.22 -13.96
CA GLU A 30 -6.10 2.17 -13.65
C GLU A 30 -5.69 3.18 -12.56
N TYR A 31 -4.81 2.77 -11.65
CA TYR A 31 -4.45 3.59 -10.48
C TYR A 31 -3.13 4.33 -10.64
N VAL A 32 -2.13 3.73 -11.29
CA VAL A 32 -0.83 4.38 -11.48
C VAL A 32 -0.96 5.60 -12.40
N GLY A 33 -0.36 6.72 -11.99
CA GLY A 33 -0.44 8.00 -12.67
C GLY A 33 -1.65 8.86 -12.27
N ARG A 34 -2.58 8.33 -11.48
CA ARG A 34 -3.77 9.08 -11.04
C ARG A 34 -3.42 10.13 -10.00
N GLU A 35 -3.95 11.33 -10.18
CA GLU A 35 -3.96 12.37 -9.15
C GLU A 35 -5.00 12.06 -8.09
N VAL A 36 -4.58 12.17 -6.83
CA VAL A 36 -5.39 11.79 -5.67
C VAL A 36 -5.26 12.82 -4.56
N THR A 37 -6.32 12.95 -3.76
CA THR A 37 -6.31 13.75 -2.53
C THR A 37 -6.26 12.80 -1.35
N LEU A 38 -5.17 12.84 -0.58
CA LEU A 38 -4.95 11.92 0.52
C LEU A 38 -5.94 12.18 1.67
N LYS A 39 -6.57 11.12 2.16
CA LYS A 39 -7.53 11.16 3.28
C LYS A 39 -7.04 10.31 4.47
N PRO A 40 -7.36 10.67 5.73
CA PRO A 40 -7.02 9.85 6.88
C PRO A 40 -7.75 8.50 6.84
N PHE A 41 -7.13 7.49 7.46
CA PHE A 41 -7.79 6.21 7.70
C PHE A 41 -8.57 6.36 9.00
N GLU A 42 -9.90 6.20 8.92
CA GLU A 42 -10.84 6.49 10.02
C GLU A 42 -10.76 7.95 10.54
N ASP A 43 -11.37 8.22 11.70
CA ASP A 43 -11.38 9.55 12.35
C ASP A 43 -10.03 9.95 13.00
N SER A 44 -8.94 9.26 12.65
CA SER A 44 -7.60 9.49 13.23
C SER A 44 -7.03 10.88 12.89
N GLY A 45 -7.50 11.49 11.80
CA GLY A 45 -7.08 12.84 11.38
C GLY A 45 -5.63 12.96 10.89
N ILE A 46 -4.86 11.86 10.86
CA ILE A 46 -3.44 11.83 10.49
C ILE A 46 -3.20 10.76 9.41
N ILE A 47 -2.34 11.07 8.44
CA ILE A 47 -1.89 10.13 7.41
C ILE A 47 -0.43 9.80 7.70
N TYR A 48 -0.17 8.54 8.04
CA TYR A 48 1.19 8.06 8.27
C TYR A 48 1.80 7.54 6.97
N ALA A 49 2.92 8.15 6.57
CA ALA A 49 3.61 7.83 5.33
C ALA A 49 5.01 7.28 5.62
N GLY A 50 5.34 6.12 5.04
CA GLY A 50 6.68 5.53 5.11
C GLY A 50 7.53 5.94 3.92
N VAL A 51 8.80 6.31 4.13
CA VAL A 51 9.75 6.59 3.02
C VAL A 51 10.02 5.34 2.17
N ASP A 52 9.88 4.15 2.75
CA ASP A 52 9.97 2.87 2.08
C ASP A 52 8.88 1.91 2.59
N LYS A 53 8.73 0.77 1.92
CA LYS A 53 7.67 -0.19 2.24
C LYS A 53 7.87 -0.85 3.60
N GLN A 54 9.11 -1.02 4.05
CA GLN A 54 9.43 -1.63 5.34
C GLN A 54 9.05 -0.67 6.47
N SER A 55 9.38 0.62 6.33
CA SER A 55 9.03 1.66 7.30
C SER A 55 7.52 1.88 7.37
N PHE A 56 6.84 1.84 6.21
CA PHE A 56 5.38 1.85 6.14
C PHE A 56 4.76 0.66 6.87
N GLN A 57 5.18 -0.57 6.57
CA GLN A 57 4.67 -1.78 7.24
C GLN A 57 4.93 -1.77 8.75
N ALA A 58 6.10 -1.26 9.17
CA ALA A 58 6.42 -1.09 10.58
C ALA A 58 5.47 -0.07 11.27
N ALA A 59 5.06 0.98 10.56
CA ALA A 59 4.06 1.93 11.06
C ALA A 59 2.65 1.33 11.09
N THR A 60 2.15 0.85 9.96
CA THR A 60 0.75 0.39 9.83
C THR A 60 0.45 -0.88 10.62
N GLY A 61 1.39 -1.84 10.65
CA GLY A 61 1.27 -3.04 11.48
C GLY A 61 1.21 -2.74 12.99
N ASN A 62 1.63 -1.55 13.42
CA ASN A 62 1.55 -1.11 14.81
C ASN A 62 0.43 -0.08 15.07
N LEU A 63 0.00 0.69 14.07
CA LEU A 63 -1.15 1.62 14.16
C LEU A 63 -2.48 0.90 14.40
N MET A 64 -2.63 -0.34 13.93
CA MET A 64 -3.80 -1.19 14.24
C MET A 64 -3.83 -1.70 15.70
N GLY A 65 -2.80 -1.40 16.51
CA GLY A 65 -2.76 -1.74 17.93
C GLY A 65 -3.04 -0.51 18.81
N LYS A 66 -4.10 -0.56 19.62
CA LYS A 66 -4.63 0.53 20.47
C LYS A 66 -3.66 1.31 21.39
N ASP A 67 -2.41 0.86 21.58
CA ASP A 67 -1.51 1.36 22.66
C ASP A 67 -0.12 1.86 22.19
N LYS A 68 0.10 2.18 20.91
CA LYS A 68 1.49 2.28 20.36
C LYS A 68 1.94 3.63 19.79
N GLU A 69 1.14 4.70 19.84
CA GLU A 69 1.48 6.01 19.26
C GLU A 69 2.86 6.55 19.69
N LYS A 70 3.22 6.45 20.98
CA LYS A 70 4.51 6.96 21.49
C LYS A 70 5.73 6.09 21.16
N TYR A 71 5.54 4.81 20.84
CA TYR A 71 6.65 3.88 20.59
C TYR A 71 7.22 4.02 19.17
N LEU A 72 6.36 4.39 18.21
CA LEU A 72 6.70 4.53 16.79
C LEU A 72 7.50 5.79 16.49
N ILE A 73 7.11 6.93 17.07
CA ILE A 73 7.74 8.25 16.87
C ILE A 73 9.25 8.22 17.19
N ASN A 74 9.64 7.49 18.24
CA ASN A 74 11.04 7.41 18.68
C ASN A 74 11.89 6.37 17.91
N ARG A 75 11.30 5.32 17.33
CA ARG A 75 12.05 4.29 16.57
C ARG A 75 12.15 4.58 15.08
N LEU A 76 11.19 5.29 14.51
CA LEU A 76 11.10 5.55 13.08
C LEU A 76 11.45 6.99 12.70
N SER A 77 12.09 7.76 13.60
CA SER A 77 12.58 9.11 13.30
C SER A 77 13.38 9.09 11.99
N ASN A 78 12.85 9.76 10.97
CA ASN A 78 13.30 9.86 9.57
C ASN A 78 12.83 8.80 8.56
N ALA A 79 12.15 7.74 8.99
CA ALA A 79 11.62 6.69 8.11
C ALA A 79 10.10 6.75 7.92
N VAL A 80 9.39 7.43 8.83
CA VAL A 80 7.94 7.68 8.76
C VAL A 80 7.66 9.12 9.12
N PHE A 81 6.70 9.73 8.43
CA PHE A 81 6.27 11.10 8.66
C PHE A 81 4.76 11.26 8.51
N GLU A 82 4.24 12.35 9.07
CA GLU A 82 2.82 12.66 9.06
C GLU A 82 2.49 13.61 7.91
N ILE A 83 1.46 13.26 7.14
CA ILE A 83 0.94 14.08 6.04
C ILE A 83 -0.41 14.64 6.48
N ARG A 84 -0.64 15.91 6.16
CA ARG A 84 -1.92 16.57 6.42
C ARG A 84 -3.02 15.98 5.52
N PRO A 85 -4.23 15.74 6.05
CA PRO A 85 -5.39 15.46 5.23
C PRO A 85 -5.58 16.50 4.13
N GLY A 86 -6.07 16.07 2.96
CA GLY A 86 -6.29 16.95 1.83
C GLY A 86 -5.06 17.19 0.95
N THR A 87 -3.91 16.59 1.28
CA THR A 87 -2.69 16.75 0.47
C THR A 87 -2.84 16.08 -0.88
N HIS A 88 -2.59 16.82 -1.96
CA HIS A 88 -2.54 16.28 -3.32
C HIS A 88 -1.29 15.43 -3.57
N ALA A 89 -1.48 14.29 -4.22
CA ALA A 89 -0.43 13.37 -4.59
C ALA A 89 -0.73 12.70 -5.95
N VAL A 90 0.27 12.04 -6.52
CA VAL A 90 0.12 11.16 -7.68
C VAL A 90 0.52 9.76 -7.29
N VAL A 91 -0.31 8.77 -7.61
CA VAL A 91 0.01 7.36 -7.39
C VAL A 91 1.09 6.92 -8.38
N LEU A 92 2.17 6.34 -7.89
CA LEU A 92 3.30 5.87 -8.70
C LEU A 92 3.34 4.34 -8.82
N ASP A 93 2.79 3.63 -7.84
CA ASP A 93 2.81 2.17 -7.76
C ASP A 93 1.76 1.71 -6.75
N VAL A 94 1.21 0.51 -6.91
CA VAL A 94 0.23 -0.08 -6.00
C VAL A 94 0.62 -1.51 -5.67
N ASP A 95 0.64 -1.82 -4.37
CA ASP A 95 0.76 -3.19 -3.90
C ASP A 95 -0.55 -3.64 -3.27
N PHE A 96 -1.35 -4.36 -4.04
CA PHE A 96 -2.64 -4.92 -3.60
C PHE A 96 -2.51 -5.95 -2.48
N TRP A 97 -1.38 -6.66 -2.38
CA TRP A 97 -1.15 -7.65 -1.33
C TRP A 97 -0.84 -7.00 0.00
N ALA A 98 -0.08 -5.91 -0.03
CA ALA A 98 0.27 -5.12 1.15
C ALA A 98 -0.77 -4.02 1.47
N GLN A 99 -1.82 -3.89 0.64
CA GLN A 99 -2.81 -2.80 0.71
C GLN A 99 -2.14 -1.41 0.81
N ALA A 100 -1.10 -1.21 0.01
CA ALA A 100 -0.26 -0.02 0.06
C ALA A 100 -0.20 0.66 -1.32
N ALA A 101 -0.17 1.98 -1.32
CA ALA A 101 0.06 2.78 -2.52
C ALA A 101 1.34 3.60 -2.33
N LYS A 102 2.21 3.60 -3.34
CA LYS A 102 3.33 4.51 -3.43
C LYS A 102 2.84 5.79 -4.10
N VAL A 103 3.09 6.93 -3.47
CA VAL A 103 2.61 8.23 -3.95
C VAL A 103 3.72 9.25 -3.97
N GLU A 104 3.68 10.18 -4.94
CA GLU A 104 4.50 11.38 -4.96
C GLU A 104 3.66 12.58 -4.52
N ILE A 105 4.12 13.28 -3.49
CA ILE A 105 3.41 14.43 -2.94
C ILE A 105 3.58 15.64 -3.87
N ARG A 106 2.47 16.30 -4.24
CA ARG A 106 2.48 17.40 -5.21
C ARG A 106 2.48 18.79 -4.56
N GLU A 107 2.24 18.87 -3.25
CA GLU A 107 2.10 20.13 -2.54
C GLU A 107 2.54 20.08 -1.06
N GLY A 108 2.62 21.25 -0.43
CA GLY A 108 2.98 21.39 0.99
C GLY A 108 4.45 21.09 1.30
N THR A 109 4.70 20.76 2.57
CA THR A 109 6.06 20.60 3.13
C THR A 109 6.86 19.47 2.48
N PHE A 110 6.19 18.42 2.01
CA PHE A 110 6.83 17.21 1.47
C PHE A 110 6.73 17.14 -0.07
N LYS A 111 6.45 18.25 -0.75
CA LYS A 111 6.35 18.29 -2.22
C LYS A 111 7.58 17.66 -2.90
N GLY A 112 7.33 16.79 -3.87
CA GLY A 112 8.33 16.04 -4.61
C GLY A 112 8.88 14.81 -3.89
N GLN A 113 8.48 14.56 -2.64
CA GLN A 113 8.85 13.34 -1.94
C GLN A 113 7.93 12.19 -2.34
N THR A 114 8.52 11.00 -2.40
CA THR A 114 7.80 9.75 -2.62
C THR A 114 7.69 8.98 -1.31
N CYS A 115 6.51 8.43 -1.05
CA CYS A 115 6.26 7.67 0.17
C CYS A 115 5.18 6.61 -0.05
N TRP A 116 5.08 5.67 0.88
CA TRP A 116 4.07 4.64 0.93
C TRP A 116 3.00 5.00 1.96
N VAL A 117 1.75 4.90 1.54
CA VAL A 117 0.55 5.15 2.34
C VAL A 117 -0.40 3.95 2.21
N LEU A 118 -1.43 3.88 3.06
CA LEU A 118 -2.48 2.87 2.88
C LEU A 118 -3.19 3.13 1.55
N MET A 119 -3.45 2.08 0.81
CA MET A 119 -4.09 2.16 -0.50
C MET A 119 -5.45 2.87 -0.40
N GLU A 120 -6.23 2.61 0.65
CA GLU A 120 -7.54 3.27 0.89
C GLU A 120 -7.43 4.79 1.10
N GLN A 121 -6.31 5.27 1.64
CA GLN A 121 -6.07 6.70 1.87
C GLN A 121 -5.75 7.45 0.58
N ALA A 122 -5.22 6.74 -0.43
CA ALA A 122 -4.86 7.28 -1.73
C ALA A 122 -5.92 7.01 -2.80
N LEU A 123 -6.69 5.93 -2.71
CA LEU A 123 -7.66 5.52 -3.73
C LEU A 123 -9.12 5.84 -3.36
N GLY A 124 -9.37 6.44 -2.19
CA GLY A 124 -10.69 6.68 -1.64
C GLY A 124 -11.72 7.18 -2.66
N TYR A 125 -12.78 6.38 -2.84
CA TYR A 125 -13.93 6.61 -3.71
C TYR A 125 -14.55 8.02 -3.54
#